data_AF-A0AAD8BSF2-F1
#
_entry.id   AF-A0AAD8BSF2-F1
#
_cell.length_a   1.000
_cell.length_b   1.000
_cell.length_c   1.000
_cell.angle_alpha   90.00
_cell.angle_beta   90.00
_cell.angle_gamma   90.00
#
_symmetry.space_group_name_H-M   'P 1'
#
loop_
_entity.id
_entity.type
_entity.pdbx_description
1 polymer ?
#
loop_
_entity_poly.entity_id
_entity_poly.type
_entity_poly.pdbx_seq_one_letter_code
_entity_poly.pdbx_strand_id
1 'polypeptide(L)'
;MTQLLAFLARYLLTVQSEKLIVTTQGPDVISNKPIDHTNLSPCNHEEADTRMMLHLAHAAEHSRRILIRTVDTDVVVLSVAAMTRHPHLQLWIAMGAGKDFRFIEAHDISKVLGVAKAQCLPLFHSFTGCDTVSCFNGIGKKTAWDVWSKCDHVTATFQKLCCASFELTANDMSVLERFVTLLYARGSNCHDVNSARKYVYKDWPPN
;
A
#
# COMPACT_ATOMS: atom_id res chain seq x y z
N MET A 1 -6.18 3.82 -20.73
CA MET A 1 -7.41 4.26 -20.04
C MET A 1 -8.62 3.95 -20.91
N THR A 2 -9.68 3.35 -20.34
CA THR A 2 -10.88 2.96 -21.09
C THR A 2 -11.74 4.17 -21.46
N GLN A 3 -12.47 4.11 -22.57
CA GLN A 3 -13.39 5.19 -23.01
C GLN A 3 -14.44 5.54 -21.94
N LEU A 4 -14.86 4.56 -21.13
CA LEU A 4 -15.78 4.75 -20.02
C LEU A 4 -15.23 5.69 -18.95
N LEU A 5 -13.97 5.52 -18.53
CA LEU A 5 -13.36 6.39 -17.51
C LEU A 5 -13.25 7.83 -18.00
N ALA A 6 -12.85 8.04 -19.25
CA ALA A 6 -12.81 9.37 -19.85
C ALA A 6 -14.20 10.02 -19.92
N PHE A 7 -15.23 9.23 -20.27
CA PHE A 7 -16.61 9.68 -20.28
C PHE A 7 -17.08 10.09 -18.88
N LEU A 8 -16.85 9.26 -17.87
CA LEU A 8 -17.23 9.54 -16.48
C LEU A 8 -16.51 10.77 -15.93
N ALA A 9 -15.21 10.91 -16.19
CA ALA A 9 -14.44 12.09 -15.79
C ALA A 9 -15.06 13.39 -16.35
N ARG A 10 -15.41 13.41 -17.63
CA ARG A 10 -16.08 14.57 -18.26
C ARG A 10 -17.49 14.78 -17.71
N TYR A 11 -18.25 13.70 -17.52
CA TYR A 11 -19.61 13.76 -16.98
C TYR A 11 -19.62 14.33 -15.55
N LEU A 12 -18.65 13.99 -14.70
CA LEU A 12 -18.54 14.56 -13.36
C LEU A 12 -18.42 16.08 -13.37
N LEU A 13 -17.82 16.67 -14.41
CA LEU A 13 -17.71 18.13 -14.53
C LEU A 13 -19.02 18.81 -14.96
N THR A 14 -19.99 18.07 -15.49
CA THR A 14 -21.31 18.62 -15.86
C THR A 14 -22.28 18.63 -14.68
N VAL A 15 -21.97 17.91 -13.60
CA VAL A 15 -22.77 17.88 -12.38
C VAL A 15 -22.73 19.26 -11.72
N GLN A 16 -23.88 19.89 -11.59
CA GLN A 16 -24.01 21.16 -10.88
C GLN A 16 -23.64 20.95 -9.41
N SER A 17 -22.52 21.56 -9.01
CA SER A 17 -21.98 21.46 -7.66
C SER A 17 -21.25 22.74 -7.31
N GLU A 18 -21.50 23.25 -6.11
CA GLU A 18 -20.73 24.34 -5.54
C GLU A 18 -19.32 23.90 -5.11
N LYS A 19 -19.04 22.59 -5.08
CA LYS A 19 -17.74 22.04 -4.70
C LYS A 19 -16.76 22.06 -5.88
N LEU A 20 -15.48 22.12 -5.56
CA LEU A 20 -14.42 21.83 -6.53
C LEU A 20 -14.41 20.32 -6.82
N ILE A 21 -14.52 19.98 -8.09
CA ILE A 21 -14.39 18.63 -8.62
C ILE A 21 -13.11 18.62 -9.44
N VAL A 22 -12.21 17.69 -9.10
CA VAL A 22 -10.95 17.44 -9.82
C VAL A 22 -10.95 15.97 -10.19
N THR A 23 -10.68 15.65 -11.46
CA THR A 23 -10.68 14.27 -11.96
C THR A 23 -9.57 14.08 -12.98
N THR A 24 -9.04 12.86 -13.03
CA THR A 24 -8.09 12.45 -14.06
C THR A 24 -8.83 12.04 -15.33
N GLN A 25 -8.33 12.49 -16.48
CA GLN A 25 -8.79 12.10 -17.82
C GLN A 25 -7.58 11.66 -18.65
N GLY A 26 -7.05 10.49 -18.32
CA GLY A 26 -5.92 9.87 -19.00
C GLY A 26 -4.64 10.31 -18.34
N PRO A 27 -3.69 10.90 -19.07
CA PRO A 27 -2.57 11.60 -18.45
C PRO A 27 -3.00 12.97 -17.92
N ASP A 28 -4.11 13.55 -18.37
CA ASP A 28 -4.50 14.90 -17.99
C ASP A 28 -5.30 14.94 -16.68
N VAL A 29 -5.32 16.09 -16.03
CA VAL A 29 -6.21 16.40 -14.92
C VAL A 29 -7.12 17.56 -15.32
N ILE A 30 -8.41 17.43 -15.03
CA ILE A 30 -9.44 18.41 -15.38
C ILE A 30 -10.27 18.74 -14.13
N SER A 31 -10.83 19.95 -14.09
CA SER A 31 -11.63 20.43 -12.96
C SER A 31 -12.82 21.29 -13.40
N ASN A 32 -13.86 21.35 -12.57
CA ASN A 32 -15.06 22.16 -12.85
C ASN A 32 -14.86 23.66 -12.51
N LYS A 33 -13.76 24.00 -11.84
CA LYS A 33 -13.35 25.36 -11.50
C LYS A 33 -11.88 25.56 -11.86
N PRO A 34 -11.43 26.79 -12.14
CA PRO A 34 -10.02 27.07 -12.42
C PRO A 34 -9.18 26.84 -11.16
N ILE A 35 -8.19 25.96 -11.27
CA ILE A 35 -7.17 25.68 -10.26
C ILE A 35 -5.84 25.43 -10.96
N ASP A 36 -4.73 25.48 -10.21
CA ASP A 36 -3.43 25.05 -10.71
C ASP A 36 -3.35 23.52 -10.75
N HIS A 37 -2.98 22.96 -11.90
CA HIS A 37 -2.81 21.51 -12.11
C HIS A 37 -1.34 21.08 -12.12
N THR A 38 -0.38 21.98 -11.89
CA THR A 38 1.07 21.70 -12.04
C THR A 38 1.54 20.49 -11.23
N ASN A 39 0.99 20.28 -10.02
CA ASN A 39 1.35 19.14 -9.15
C ASN A 39 0.46 17.91 -9.36
N LEU A 40 -0.46 17.94 -10.31
CA LEU A 40 -1.44 16.89 -10.58
C LEU A 40 -1.33 16.32 -12.01
N SER A 41 -0.88 17.14 -12.96
CA SER A 41 -0.81 16.81 -14.38
C SER A 41 0.64 16.94 -14.91
N PRO A 42 1.14 16.00 -15.73
CA PRO A 42 0.46 14.80 -16.17
C PRO A 42 0.41 13.74 -15.06
N CYS A 43 -0.74 13.10 -14.90
CA CYS A 43 -0.92 11.93 -14.05
C CYS A 43 -0.49 10.67 -14.81
N ASN A 44 0.78 10.31 -14.67
CA ASN A 44 1.41 9.16 -15.34
C ASN A 44 1.31 7.84 -14.55
N HIS A 45 0.65 7.84 -13.40
CA HIS A 45 0.41 6.63 -12.61
C HIS A 45 -0.55 5.70 -13.38
N GLU A 46 -0.24 4.41 -13.48
CA GLU A 46 -1.09 3.47 -14.22
C GLU A 46 -2.40 3.18 -13.46
N GLU A 47 -2.28 2.76 -12.20
CA GLU A 47 -3.37 2.25 -11.36
C GLU A 47 -4.17 3.34 -10.63
N ALA A 48 -5.44 3.07 -10.32
CA ALA A 48 -6.34 4.06 -9.73
C ALA A 48 -5.95 4.44 -8.29
N ASP A 49 -5.52 3.47 -7.49
CA ASP A 49 -5.13 3.64 -6.09
C ASP A 49 -3.92 4.58 -5.93
N THR A 50 -2.91 4.46 -6.79
CA THR A 50 -1.74 5.34 -6.83
C THR A 50 -2.11 6.72 -7.38
N ARG A 51 -3.04 6.83 -8.33
CA ARG A 51 -3.62 8.13 -8.76
C ARG A 51 -4.36 8.81 -7.60
N MET A 52 -5.06 8.05 -6.76
CA MET A 52 -5.73 8.59 -5.57
C MET A 52 -4.74 9.18 -4.57
N MET A 53 -3.54 8.61 -4.43
CA MET A 53 -2.49 9.17 -3.56
C MET A 53 -1.94 10.51 -4.10
N LEU A 54 -1.87 10.68 -5.42
CA LEU A 54 -1.53 11.97 -6.04
C LEU A 54 -2.59 13.03 -5.69
N HIS A 55 -3.87 12.69 -5.80
CA HIS A 55 -4.97 13.57 -5.39
C HIS A 55 -4.99 13.85 -3.89
N LEU A 56 -4.61 12.87 -3.05
CA LEU A 56 -4.44 13.06 -1.61
C LEU A 56 -3.36 14.13 -1.32
N ALA A 57 -2.21 14.06 -1.99
CA ALA A 57 -1.13 15.03 -1.82
C ALA A 57 -1.59 16.47 -2.16
N HIS A 58 -2.29 16.65 -3.28
CA HIS A 58 -2.89 17.94 -3.63
C HIS A 58 -3.96 18.38 -2.64
N ALA A 59 -4.85 17.48 -2.21
CA ALA A 59 -5.88 17.81 -1.22
C ALA A 59 -5.29 18.22 0.14
N ALA A 60 -4.12 17.68 0.50
CA ALA A 60 -3.39 18.03 1.72
C ALA A 60 -2.89 19.48 1.75
N GLU A 61 -2.68 20.11 0.59
CA GLU A 61 -2.29 21.51 0.48
C GLU A 61 -3.45 22.45 0.88
N HIS A 62 -4.69 21.95 0.83
CA HIS A 62 -5.90 22.75 1.02
C HIS A 62 -6.75 22.32 2.22
N SER A 63 -6.56 21.11 2.75
CA SER A 63 -7.35 20.58 3.86
C SER A 63 -6.52 19.74 4.81
N ARG A 64 -6.85 19.82 6.10
CA ARG A 64 -6.31 18.92 7.14
C ARG A 64 -7.12 17.66 7.34
N ARG A 65 -8.36 17.61 6.86
CA ARG A 65 -9.27 16.46 6.99
C ARG A 65 -9.63 15.97 5.60
N ILE A 66 -9.28 14.72 5.33
CA ILE A 66 -9.46 14.12 4.01
C ILE A 66 -10.16 12.77 4.20
N LEU A 67 -11.16 12.51 3.37
CA LEU A 67 -11.87 11.25 3.33
C LEU A 67 -11.64 10.60 1.96
N ILE A 68 -11.13 9.38 1.97
CA ILE A 68 -11.03 8.53 0.79
C ILE A 68 -12.18 7.53 0.80
N ARG A 69 -12.93 7.43 -0.30
CA ARG A 69 -13.95 6.40 -0.48
C ARG A 69 -13.39 5.28 -1.36
N THR A 70 -13.39 4.06 -0.86
CA THR A 70 -12.88 2.91 -1.62
C THR A 70 -13.52 1.59 -1.15
N VAL A 71 -13.44 0.56 -1.99
CA VAL A 71 -13.67 -0.85 -1.63
C VAL A 71 -12.39 -1.68 -1.73
N ASP A 72 -11.30 -1.04 -2.14
CA ASP A 72 -9.99 -1.63 -2.42
C ASP A 72 -9.07 -1.51 -1.20
N THR A 73 -8.40 -2.62 -0.86
CA THR A 73 -7.49 -2.70 0.28
C THR A 73 -6.14 -2.06 -0.02
N ASP A 74 -5.72 -1.99 -1.28
CA ASP A 74 -4.43 -1.41 -1.66
C ASP A 74 -4.42 0.09 -1.38
N VAL A 75 -5.56 0.75 -1.58
CA VAL A 75 -5.79 2.15 -1.16
C VAL A 75 -5.59 2.32 0.35
N VAL A 76 -6.00 1.36 1.18
CA VAL A 76 -5.80 1.44 2.64
C VAL A 76 -4.31 1.36 2.99
N VAL A 77 -3.61 0.40 2.38
CA VAL A 77 -2.17 0.20 2.58
C VAL A 77 -1.38 1.44 2.16
N LEU A 78 -1.67 1.98 0.97
CA LEU A 78 -1.03 3.19 0.45
C LEU A 78 -1.35 4.41 1.32
N SER A 79 -2.59 4.55 1.80
CA SER A 79 -2.99 5.66 2.67
C SER A 79 -2.22 5.66 3.99
N VAL A 80 -2.05 4.50 4.63
CA VAL A 80 -1.26 4.38 5.87
C VAL A 80 0.20 4.76 5.65
N ALA A 81 0.77 4.37 4.50
CA ALA A 81 2.13 4.74 4.12
C ALA A 81 2.25 6.24 3.82
N ALA A 82 1.29 6.83 3.10
CA ALA A 82 1.27 8.25 2.75
C ALA A 82 1.27 9.17 3.98
N MET A 83 0.67 8.73 5.09
CA MET A 83 0.67 9.46 6.35
C MET A 83 2.06 9.73 6.93
N THR A 84 3.08 8.94 6.56
CA THR A 84 4.48 9.22 6.94
C THR A 84 5.01 10.52 6.34
N ARG A 85 4.48 10.94 5.17
CA ARG A 85 4.82 12.21 4.50
C ARG A 85 3.89 13.35 4.90
N HIS A 86 2.71 13.02 5.44
CA HIS A 86 1.69 13.99 5.82
C HIS A 86 1.21 13.81 7.28
N PRO A 87 2.11 13.83 8.28
CA PRO A 87 1.77 13.48 9.67
C PRO A 87 0.77 14.46 10.34
N HIS A 88 0.51 15.61 9.72
CA HIS A 88 -0.41 16.62 10.20
C HIS A 88 -1.87 16.44 9.73
N LEU A 89 -2.13 15.48 8.84
CA LEU A 89 -3.46 15.22 8.31
C LEU A 89 -4.26 14.27 9.19
N GLN A 90 -5.57 14.43 9.17
CA GLN A 90 -6.55 13.44 9.62
C GLN A 90 -7.13 12.77 8.37
N LEU A 91 -6.48 11.67 7.95
CA LEU A 91 -6.90 10.88 6.80
C LEU A 91 -7.84 9.75 7.24
N TRP A 92 -9.06 9.80 6.73
CA TRP A 92 -10.11 8.81 6.93
C TRP A 92 -10.33 8.02 5.65
N ILE A 93 -10.70 6.75 5.80
CA ILE A 93 -11.08 5.90 4.68
C ILE A 93 -12.47 5.34 4.95
N ALA A 94 -13.44 5.71 4.11
CA ALA A 94 -14.73 5.06 4.02
C ALA A 94 -14.55 3.78 3.19
N MET A 95 -14.33 2.64 3.86
CA MET A 95 -14.01 1.34 3.26
C MET A 95 -15.24 0.42 3.18
N GLY A 96 -15.35 -0.36 2.10
CA GLY A 96 -16.37 -1.43 1.95
C GLY A 96 -17.72 -0.93 1.46
N ALA A 97 -18.75 -1.76 1.40
CA ALA A 97 -20.10 -1.38 0.96
C ALA A 97 -21.17 -2.13 1.76
N GLY A 98 -22.38 -1.57 1.81
CA GLY A 98 -23.50 -2.17 2.53
C GLY A 98 -23.16 -2.45 4.00
N LYS A 99 -23.37 -3.70 4.44
CA LYS A 99 -23.12 -4.15 5.81
C LYS A 99 -21.63 -4.15 6.21
N ASP A 100 -20.73 -4.21 5.24
CA ASP A 100 -19.28 -4.27 5.48
C ASP A 100 -18.63 -2.87 5.45
N PHE A 101 -19.44 -1.82 5.33
CA PHE A 101 -18.99 -0.44 5.35
C PHE A 101 -18.42 -0.06 6.73
N ARG A 102 -17.23 0.54 6.75
CA ARG A 102 -16.60 1.06 7.97
C ARG A 102 -15.68 2.24 7.67
N PHE A 103 -15.45 3.07 8.67
CA PHE A 103 -14.41 4.09 8.64
C PHE A 103 -13.10 3.55 9.22
N ILE A 104 -11.99 3.86 8.56
CA ILE A 104 -10.63 3.51 9.00
C ILE A 104 -9.81 4.79 9.13
N GLU A 105 -9.12 4.94 10.25
CA GLU A 105 -8.26 6.09 10.56
C GLU A 105 -6.82 5.77 10.15
N ALA A 106 -6.47 6.08 8.89
CA ALA A 106 -5.14 5.79 8.36
C ALA A 106 -4.02 6.49 9.15
N HIS A 107 -4.31 7.70 9.66
CA HIS A 107 -3.40 8.50 10.47
C HIS A 107 -3.07 7.84 11.81
N ASP A 108 -4.06 7.27 12.50
CA ASP A 108 -3.85 6.57 13.76
C ASP A 108 -3.13 5.24 13.57
N ILE A 109 -3.46 4.48 12.51
CA ILE A 109 -2.71 3.27 12.17
C ILE A 109 -1.24 3.61 11.90
N SER A 110 -0.97 4.61 11.06
CA SER A 110 0.40 5.03 10.74
C SER A 110 1.18 5.45 11.99
N LYS A 111 0.52 6.18 12.91
CA LYS A 111 1.09 6.59 14.19
C LYS A 111 1.44 5.40 15.09
N VAL A 112 0.57 4.40 15.19
CA VAL A 112 0.80 3.18 15.97
C VAL A 112 1.92 2.33 15.37
N LEU A 113 1.99 2.23 14.04
CA LEU A 113 3.05 1.49 13.36
C LEU A 113 4.41 2.17 13.45
N GLY A 114 4.41 3.50 13.56
CA GLY A 114 5.60 4.33 13.45
C GLY A 114 6.09 4.44 12.01
N VAL A 115 6.92 5.46 11.75
CA VAL A 115 7.35 5.86 10.41
C VAL A 115 7.96 4.69 9.61
N ALA A 116 8.86 3.93 10.24
CA ALA A 116 9.60 2.86 9.55
C ALA A 116 8.67 1.75 9.02
N LYS A 117 7.78 1.21 9.85
CA LYS A 117 6.85 0.15 9.42
C LYS A 117 5.74 0.67 8.52
N ALA A 118 5.20 1.86 8.80
CA ALA A 118 4.17 2.46 7.96
C ALA A 118 4.66 2.69 6.53
N GLN A 119 5.89 3.20 6.37
CA GLN A 119 6.51 3.39 5.06
C GLN A 119 6.73 2.08 4.30
N CYS A 120 7.09 1.01 5.01
CA CYS A 120 7.33 -0.31 4.40
C CYS A 120 6.07 -1.14 4.17
N LEU A 121 4.89 -0.67 4.60
CA LEU A 121 3.65 -1.43 4.50
C LEU A 121 3.28 -1.83 3.06
N PRO A 122 3.45 -0.98 2.02
CA PRO A 122 3.21 -1.38 0.63
C PRO A 122 4.14 -2.50 0.16
N LEU A 123 5.44 -2.42 0.52
CA LEU A 123 6.40 -3.47 0.21
C LEU A 123 6.06 -4.78 0.92
N PHE A 124 5.70 -4.73 2.21
CA PHE A 124 5.23 -5.93 2.92
C PHE A 124 3.96 -6.51 2.28
N HIS A 125 3.04 -5.64 1.86
CA HIS A 125 1.81 -6.06 1.22
C HIS A 125 2.07 -6.79 -0.09
N SER A 126 2.91 -6.26 -0.98
CA SER A 126 3.31 -6.98 -2.20
C SER A 126 4.15 -8.22 -1.88
N PHE A 127 5.15 -8.13 -1.01
CA PHE A 127 6.02 -9.26 -0.67
C PHE A 127 5.25 -10.49 -0.15
N THR A 128 4.14 -10.27 0.55
CA THR A 128 3.29 -11.35 1.10
C THR A 128 2.15 -11.79 0.19
N GLY A 129 2.04 -11.21 -1.01
CA GLY A 129 1.01 -11.47 -2.01
C GLY A 129 -0.03 -10.36 -2.09
N CYS A 130 -0.26 -9.78 -3.26
CA CYS A 130 -1.32 -8.82 -3.57
C CYS A 130 -1.93 -9.14 -4.94
N ASP A 131 -2.66 -8.21 -5.55
CA ASP A 131 -3.32 -8.47 -6.84
C ASP A 131 -2.33 -8.81 -7.97
N THR A 132 -1.08 -8.36 -7.88
CA THR A 132 -0.05 -8.56 -8.91
C THR A 132 0.97 -9.65 -8.58
N VAL A 133 0.99 -10.17 -7.35
CA VAL A 133 2.01 -11.13 -6.88
C VAL A 133 1.38 -12.21 -6.00
N SER A 134 1.81 -13.46 -6.22
CA SER A 134 1.28 -14.62 -5.49
C SER A 134 1.55 -14.53 -3.98
N CYS A 135 0.60 -15.04 -3.19
CA CYS A 135 0.82 -15.25 -1.76
C CYS A 135 1.67 -16.50 -1.49
N PHE A 136 2.28 -16.54 -0.30
CA PHE A 136 2.95 -17.73 0.21
C PHE A 136 1.92 -18.79 0.61
N ASN A 137 2.08 -20.02 0.11
CA ASN A 137 1.10 -21.08 0.34
C ASN A 137 0.92 -21.38 1.84
N GLY A 138 -0.33 -21.36 2.32
CA GLY A 138 -0.65 -21.59 3.73
C GLY A 138 -0.28 -20.44 4.69
N ILE A 139 0.26 -19.32 4.19
CA ILE A 139 0.65 -18.16 5.00
C ILE A 139 -0.24 -16.96 4.68
N GLY A 140 -1.13 -16.60 5.61
CA GLY A 140 -1.91 -15.37 5.53
C GLY A 140 -1.12 -14.13 5.97
N LYS A 141 -1.57 -12.93 5.54
CA LYS A 141 -0.96 -11.64 5.91
C LYS A 141 -0.87 -11.42 7.43
N LYS A 142 -1.85 -11.90 8.21
CA LYS A 142 -1.81 -11.85 9.67
C LYS A 142 -0.63 -12.67 10.23
N THR A 143 -0.45 -13.89 9.74
CA THR A 143 0.69 -14.74 10.13
C THR A 143 2.01 -14.10 9.78
N ALA A 144 2.14 -13.54 8.57
CA ALA A 144 3.33 -12.84 8.14
C ALA A 144 3.60 -11.57 8.95
N TRP A 145 2.54 -10.84 9.34
CA TRP A 145 2.63 -9.66 10.19
C TRP A 145 3.15 -10.00 11.59
N ASP A 146 2.67 -11.11 12.18
CA ASP A 146 3.14 -11.57 13.49
C ASP A 146 4.64 -11.89 13.48
N VAL A 147 5.15 -12.42 12.37
CA VAL A 147 6.58 -12.71 12.19
C VAL A 147 7.35 -11.42 11.99
N TRP A 148 6.91 -10.55 11.06
CA TRP A 148 7.58 -9.28 10.81
C TRP A 148 7.63 -8.40 12.07
N SER A 149 6.58 -8.43 12.89
CA SER A 149 6.50 -7.70 14.15
C SER A 149 7.56 -8.10 15.18
N LYS A 150 8.19 -9.27 15.03
CA LYS A 150 9.25 -9.79 15.89
C LYS A 150 10.64 -9.73 15.25
N CYS A 151 10.76 -9.21 14.04
CA CYS A 151 11.98 -9.23 13.25
C CYS A 151 12.35 -7.82 12.77
N ASP A 152 12.84 -6.97 13.68
CA ASP A 152 13.14 -5.56 13.38
C ASP A 152 14.20 -5.38 12.28
N HIS A 153 15.15 -6.31 12.16
CA HIS A 153 16.16 -6.32 11.10
C HIS A 153 15.54 -6.40 9.69
N VAL A 154 14.38 -7.03 9.54
CA VAL A 154 13.65 -7.10 8.26
C VAL A 154 13.12 -5.71 7.88
N THR A 155 12.70 -4.90 8.85
CA THR A 155 12.25 -3.53 8.59
C THR A 155 13.36 -2.69 7.98
N ALA A 156 14.60 -2.80 8.48
CA ALA A 156 15.73 -2.07 7.91
C ALA A 156 16.00 -2.48 6.46
N THR A 157 15.93 -3.78 6.15
CA THR A 157 16.04 -4.27 4.77
C THR A 157 14.88 -3.76 3.91
N PHE A 158 13.64 -3.85 4.38
CA PHE A 158 12.48 -3.30 3.65
C PHE A 158 12.61 -1.80 3.35
N GLN A 159 13.11 -1.00 4.30
CA GLN A 159 13.34 0.43 4.07
C GLN A 159 14.35 0.69 2.95
N LYS A 160 15.41 -0.12 2.86
CA LYS A 160 16.36 -0.04 1.73
C LYS A 160 15.68 -0.36 0.41
N LEU A 161 14.87 -1.42 0.36
CA LEU A 161 14.13 -1.83 -0.84
C LEU A 161 13.08 -0.80 -1.29
N CYS A 162 12.56 0.03 -0.37
CA CYS A 162 11.68 1.13 -0.73
C CYS A 162 12.40 2.31 -1.43
N CYS A 163 13.74 2.30 -1.50
CA CYS A 163 14.53 3.35 -2.16
C CYS A 163 14.75 3.02 -3.64
N ALA A 164 14.43 3.97 -4.54
CA ALA A 164 14.46 3.75 -6.00
C ALA A 164 15.85 3.46 -6.59
N SER A 165 16.94 3.81 -5.89
CA SER A 165 18.32 3.64 -6.35
C SER A 165 19.05 2.46 -5.68
N PHE A 166 18.31 1.46 -5.21
CA PHE A 166 18.87 0.38 -4.40
C PHE A 166 19.33 -0.80 -5.27
N GLU A 167 20.54 -1.29 -4.99
CA GLU A 167 21.03 -2.58 -5.50
C GLU A 167 20.92 -3.64 -4.41
N LEU A 168 20.24 -4.75 -4.75
CA LEU A 168 19.99 -5.84 -3.81
C LEU A 168 21.28 -6.60 -3.52
N THR A 169 21.77 -6.49 -2.28
CA THR A 169 22.98 -7.20 -1.85
C THR A 169 22.67 -8.65 -1.43
N ALA A 170 23.70 -9.50 -1.42
CA ALA A 170 23.58 -10.87 -0.89
C ALA A 170 23.14 -10.90 0.58
N ASN A 171 23.53 -9.89 1.38
CA ASN A 171 23.11 -9.78 2.77
C ASN A 171 21.63 -9.44 2.89
N ASP A 172 21.12 -8.54 2.05
CA ASP A 172 19.69 -8.20 2.05
C ASP A 172 18.84 -9.40 1.61
N MET A 173 19.30 -10.17 0.60
CA MET A 173 18.67 -11.45 0.24
C MET A 173 18.65 -12.45 1.39
N SER A 174 19.76 -12.61 2.11
CA SER A 174 19.84 -13.50 3.28
C SER A 174 18.82 -13.11 4.37
N VAL A 175 18.63 -11.80 4.61
CA VAL A 175 17.60 -11.31 5.54
C VAL A 175 16.19 -11.67 5.07
N LEU A 176 15.90 -11.49 3.77
CA LEU A 176 14.60 -11.83 3.18
C LEU A 176 14.34 -13.35 3.21
N GLU A 177 15.34 -14.18 2.91
CA GLU A 177 15.24 -15.63 3.00
C GLU A 177 15.02 -16.12 4.43
N ARG A 178 15.70 -15.51 5.40
CA ARG A 178 15.46 -15.77 6.82
C ARG A 178 14.05 -15.39 7.22
N PHE A 179 13.54 -14.26 6.74
CA PHE A 179 12.16 -13.85 6.99
C PHE A 179 11.18 -14.90 6.45
N VAL A 180 11.33 -15.34 5.19
CA VAL A 180 10.50 -16.39 4.58
C VAL A 180 10.59 -17.71 5.35
N THR A 181 11.78 -18.10 5.80
CA THR A 181 11.98 -19.29 6.63
C THR A 181 11.14 -19.24 7.91
N LEU A 182 11.13 -18.09 8.59
CA LEU A 182 10.38 -17.88 9.83
C LEU A 182 8.86 -17.82 9.61
N LEU A 183 8.38 -17.58 8.39
CA LEU A 183 6.96 -17.69 8.05
C LEU A 183 6.46 -19.14 8.22
N TYR A 184 7.26 -20.12 7.77
CA TYR A 184 6.90 -21.53 7.79
C TYR A 184 7.33 -22.27 9.05
N ALA A 185 8.50 -21.92 9.61
CA ALA A 185 9.07 -22.58 10.78
C ALA A 185 9.46 -21.54 11.85
N ARG A 186 8.46 -21.12 12.65
CA ARG A 186 8.65 -20.13 13.72
C ARG A 186 9.72 -20.62 14.72
N GLY A 187 10.82 -19.88 14.85
CA GLY A 187 11.94 -20.24 15.73
C GLY A 187 13.02 -21.11 15.10
N SER A 188 12.92 -21.40 13.80
CA SER A 188 13.98 -22.12 13.08
C SER A 188 15.29 -21.35 13.07
N ASN A 189 16.40 -22.09 13.17
CA ASN A 189 17.75 -21.58 12.99
C ASN A 189 18.23 -21.63 11.54
N CYS A 190 17.40 -22.10 10.59
CA CYS A 190 17.73 -22.08 9.17
C CYS A 190 17.81 -20.63 8.66
N HIS A 191 18.85 -20.34 7.88
CA HIS A 191 19.06 -19.00 7.31
C HIS A 191 18.68 -18.91 5.84
N ASP A 192 18.56 -20.04 5.15
CA ASP A 192 18.15 -20.14 3.76
C ASP A 192 16.88 -20.98 3.60
N VAL A 193 16.10 -20.66 2.56
CA VAL A 193 14.81 -21.29 2.29
C VAL A 193 14.97 -22.77 1.93
N ASN A 194 16.08 -23.18 1.31
CA ASN A 194 16.30 -24.56 0.91
C ASN A 194 16.50 -25.48 2.12
N SER A 195 17.29 -25.05 3.09
CA SER A 195 17.48 -25.74 4.37
C SER A 195 16.17 -25.83 5.15
N ALA A 196 15.42 -24.73 5.23
CA ALA A 196 14.11 -24.70 5.87
C ALA A 196 13.14 -25.66 5.21
N ARG A 197 13.08 -25.66 3.88
CA ARG A 197 12.25 -26.56 3.08
C ARG A 197 12.57 -28.03 3.36
N LYS A 198 13.85 -28.40 3.39
CA LYS A 198 14.28 -29.76 3.73
C LYS A 198 13.80 -30.19 5.12
N TYR A 199 13.78 -29.27 6.09
CA TYR A 199 13.30 -29.55 7.45
C TYR A 199 11.78 -29.74 7.47
N VAL A 200 11.02 -28.80 6.88
CA VAL A 200 9.55 -28.86 6.82
C VAL A 200 9.04 -30.11 6.08
N TYR A 201 9.71 -30.54 5.01
CA TYR A 201 9.33 -31.76 4.29
C TYR A 201 9.61 -33.05 5.06
N LYS A 202 10.59 -33.08 5.98
CA LYS A 202 10.87 -34.28 6.78
C LYS A 202 9.80 -34.55 7.83
N ASP A 203 9.14 -33.49 8.31
CA ASP A 203 8.09 -33.56 9.34
C ASP A 203 6.67 -33.57 8.73
N TRP A 204 6.54 -33.60 7.40
CA TRP A 204 5.25 -33.66 6.71
C TRP A 204 4.67 -35.09 6.79
N PRO A 205 3.46 -35.31 7.34
CA PRO A 205 2.89 -36.64 7.44
C PRO A 205 2.65 -37.23 6.04
N PRO A 206 2.88 -38.55 5.84
CA PRO A 206 2.56 -39.18 4.57
C PRO A 206 1.04 -39.06 4.30
N ASN A 207 0.71 -38.66 3.07
CA ASN A 207 -0.67 -38.57 2.57
C ASN A 207 -1.39 -39.93 2.64
#